data_AF-A0A5E5Q9C4-F1
#
_entry.id   AF-A0A5E5Q9C4-F1
#
_cell.length_a   1.000
_cell.length_b   1.000
_cell.length_c   1.000
_cell.angle_alpha   90.00
_cell.angle_beta   90.00
_cell.angle_gamma   90.00
#
_symmetry.space_group_name_H-M   'P 1'
#
loop_
_entity.id
_entity.type
_entity.pdbx_description
1 polymer ?
#
loop_
_entity_poly.entity_id
_entity_poly.type
_entity_poly.pdbx_seq_one_letter_code
_entity_poly.pdbx_strand_id
1 'polypeptide(L)' 'MSAFIKRERRMEIYQYAIEQKYRFFSYADAMLLNKGLTYINTNIL' A
#
# COMPACT_ATOMS: atom_id res chain seq x y z
N MET A 1 3.85 1.37 9.29
CA MET A 1 4.02 0.83 7.92
C MET A 1 4.48 -0.63 7.92
N SER A 2 5.60 -0.97 8.59
CA SER A 2 6.20 -2.30 8.45
C SER A 2 5.38 -3.49 8.99
N ALA A 3 4.49 -3.24 9.95
CA ALA A 3 3.57 -4.25 10.47
C ALA A 3 2.37 -4.53 9.54
N PHE A 4 2.09 -3.65 8.57
CA PHE A 4 0.88 -3.72 7.73
C PHE A 4 1.14 -4.21 6.30
N ILE A 5 2.37 -4.11 5.82
CA ILE A 5 2.76 -4.47 4.45
C ILE A 5 4.03 -5.30 4.51
N LYS A 6 4.17 -6.34 3.68
CA LYS A 6 5.43 -7.09 3.52
C LYS A 6 6.58 -6.20 3.04
N ARG A 7 7.82 -6.55 3.41
CA ARG A 7 8.98 -5.69 3.16
C ARG A 7 9.22 -5.47 1.67
N GLU A 8 9.13 -6.52 0.87
CA GLU A 8 9.35 -6.51 -0.59
C GLU A 8 8.39 -5.51 -1.25
N ARG A 9 7.10 -5.63 -0.91
CA ARG A 9 6.06 -4.74 -1.43
C ARG A 9 6.26 -3.28 -1.00
N ARG A 10 6.76 -3.03 0.21
CA ARG A 10 7.10 -1.66 0.64
C ARG A 10 8.24 -1.06 -0.19
N MET A 11 9.25 -1.86 -0.53
CA MET A 11 10.37 -1.37 -1.33
C MET A 11 9.93 -1.00 -2.75
N GLU A 12 9.07 -1.80 -3.38
CA GLU A 12 8.48 -1.47 -4.67
C GLU A 12 7.70 -0.14 -4.64
N ILE A 13 6.87 0.04 -3.60
CA ILE A 13 6.07 1.26 -3.44
C ILE A 13 6.97 2.48 -3.23
N TYR A 14 8.03 2.36 -2.41
CA TYR A 14 8.97 3.45 -2.20
C TYR A 14 9.76 3.79 -3.48
N GLN A 15 10.18 2.78 -4.24
CA GLN A 15 10.84 3.00 -5.52
C GLN A 15 9.95 3.81 -6.47
N TYR A 16 8.68 3.39 -6.62
CA TYR A 16 7.70 4.13 -7.41
C TYR A 16 7.49 5.57 -6.89
N ALA A 17 7.36 5.76 -5.58
CA ALA A 17 7.16 7.07 -4.98
C ALA A 17 8.36 8.01 -5.20
N ILE A 18 9.59 7.48 -5.23
CA ILE A 18 10.80 8.24 -5.56
C ILE A 18 10.78 8.66 -7.03
N GLU A 19 10.48 7.74 -7.94
CA GLU A 19 10.40 8.01 -9.39
C GLU A 19 9.35 9.09 -9.71
N GLN A 20 8.24 9.08 -8.98
CA GLN A 20 7.17 10.08 -9.08
C GLN A 20 7.39 11.32 -8.20
N LYS A 21 8.55 11.44 -7.54
CA LYS A 21 8.96 12.61 -6.74
C LYS A 21 7.99 12.98 -5.60
N TYR A 22 7.39 11.99 -4.95
CA TYR A 22 6.62 12.22 -3.72
C TYR A 22 7.52 12.75 -2.60
N ARG A 23 6.94 13.54 -1.69
CA ARG A 23 7.62 14.10 -0.52
C ARG A 23 7.64 13.08 0.62
N PHE A 24 8.74 13.03 1.36
CA PHE A 24 8.97 12.12 2.48
C PHE A 24 9.16 12.88 3.81
N PHE A 25 9.18 12.14 4.93
CA PHE A 25 9.34 12.64 6.32
C PHE A 25 8.13 13.42 6.87
N SER A 26 8.37 14.38 7.75
CA SER A 26 7.35 15.00 8.61
C SER A 26 6.24 15.75 7.86
N TYR A 27 6.51 16.17 6.62
CA TYR A 27 5.54 16.85 5.73
C TYR A 27 5.36 16.10 4.41
N ALA A 28 5.45 14.77 4.48
CA ALA A 28 5.27 13.87 3.37
C ALA A 28 3.87 13.93 2.77
N ASP A 29 3.77 13.42 1.55
CA ASP A 29 2.47 13.06 1.00
C ASP A 29 1.89 11.83 1.72
N ALA A 30 0.57 11.69 1.71
CA ALA A 30 -0.12 10.62 2.42
C ALA A 30 -0.21 9.35 1.57
N MET A 31 -0.16 8.20 2.23
CA MET A 31 -0.43 6.90 1.61
C MET A 31 -1.61 6.21 2.30
N LEU A 32 -2.61 5.81 1.52
CA LEU A 32 -3.78 5.06 1.99
C LEU A 32 -3.60 3.56 1.70
N LEU A 33 -3.73 2.73 2.73
CA LEU A 33 -3.75 1.27 2.60
C LEU A 33 -5.16 0.76 2.82
N ASN A 34 -5.67 0.01 1.84
CA ASN A 34 -6.95 -0.66 1.96
C ASN A 34 -6.72 -2.18 2.00
N LYS A 35 -7.44 -2.90 2.88
CA LYS A 35 -7.36 -4.36 3.03
C LYS A 35 -7.91 -5.10 1.81
N GLY A 36 -8.62 -4.39 0.91
CA GLY A 36 -9.37 -4.97 -0.18
C GLY A 36 -10.59 -5.70 0.38
N LEU A 37 -11.78 -5.39 -0.12
CA LEU A 37 -12.96 -6.19 0.19
C LEU A 37 -12.81 -7.51 -0.56
N THR A 38 -12.56 -8.61 0.16
CA THR A 38 -12.64 -9.94 -0.41
C THR A 38 -14.12 -10.28 -0.60
N TYR A 39 -14.63 -10.16 -1.82
CA TYR A 39 -15.92 -10.75 -2.16
C TYR A 39 -15.77 -12.26 -2.16
N ILE A 40 -16.27 -12.90 -1.10
CA ILE A 40 -16.54 -14.33 -1.11
C ILE A 40 -17.77 -14.55 -1.98
N ASN A 41 -17.58 -15.13 -3.17
CA ASN A 41 -18.67 -15.64 -3.99
C ASN A 41 -19.26 -16.88 -3.30
N THR A 42 -20.22 -16.65 -2.40
CA THR A 42 -21.11 -17.72 -1.92
C THR A 42 -22.13 -18.01 -3.00
N ASN A 43 -21.75 -18.86 -3.98
CA ASN A 43 -22.72 -19.73 -4.64
C ASN A 43 -23.18 -20.75 -3.60
N ILE A 44 -24.16 -20.36 -2.78
CA ILE A 44 -25.06 -21.31 -2.14
C ILE A 44 -26.13 -21.59 -3.19
N LEU A 45 -26.24 -22.88 -3.54
CA LEU A 45 -27.10 -23.53 -4.54
C LEU A 45 -28.44 -22.85 -4.81
#